data_AF-A0A3G2TFN4-F1
#
_entry.id   AF-A0A3G2TFN4-F1
#
_cell.length_a   1.000
_cell.length_b   1.000
_cell.length_c   1.000
_cell.angle_alpha   90.00
_cell.angle_beta   90.00
_cell.angle_gamma   90.00
#
_symmetry.space_group_name_H-M   'P 1'
#
loop_
_entity.id
_entity.type
_entity.pdbx_description
1 polymer ?
#
loop_
_entity_poly.entity_id
_entity_poly.type
_entity_poly.pdbx_seq_one_letter_code
_entity_poly.pdbx_strand_id
1 'polypeptide(L)'
;MQKQPSASHFTFDWMGALVLIGGMFAGTMLVAVLNTLSIFLFNRNFQYEDFYLIIANVAGFLTAIFAFDHLIVRPQTGQKLNFNVSAASFSTYLLVFPMMFGMMLIAEFISSKIPTTGAFFGPSYEFFTELMAQMTKDEATLIVLAVIMAPLFEEIIFRGIILKGLINKGMRPLIAILLSSLAFGIVHGNPWQFAGAVLLGSVLGLVYYKTKTLLLPILLHAFNNFCSALLIFYADTESFAETFKISEYLLLAAGVSLFGFTYYLFSKKFSTPDSEPNQL
;
A
#
# COMPACT_ATOMS: atom_id res chain seq x y z
N MET A 1 -18.78 34.89 10.85
CA MET A 1 -18.73 33.42 10.72
C MET A 1 -18.17 32.85 12.02
N GLN A 2 -19.01 32.18 12.82
CA GLN A 2 -18.52 31.47 14.01
C GLN A 2 -17.65 30.28 13.54
N LYS A 3 -16.35 30.31 13.86
CA LYS A 3 -15.47 29.15 13.66
C LYS A 3 -16.03 28.01 14.51
N GLN A 4 -16.44 26.91 13.89
CA GLN A 4 -16.69 25.67 14.61
C GLN A 4 -15.44 25.30 15.43
N PRO A 5 -15.59 24.75 16.64
CA PRO A 5 -14.44 24.29 17.42
C PRO A 5 -13.65 23.29 16.59
N SER A 6 -12.33 23.51 16.45
CA SER A 6 -11.44 22.62 15.72
C SER A 6 -11.47 21.23 16.35
N ALA A 7 -11.78 20.21 15.56
CA ALA A 7 -11.76 18.83 16.03
C ALA A 7 -10.31 18.42 16.37
N SER A 8 -10.11 17.54 17.36
CA SER A 8 -8.76 17.04 17.69
C SER A 8 -8.21 16.08 16.62
N HIS A 9 -9.08 15.52 15.77
CA HIS A 9 -8.72 14.55 14.73
C HIS A 9 -9.43 14.90 13.41
N PHE A 10 -8.79 14.61 12.29
CA PHE A 10 -9.41 14.70 10.98
C PHE A 10 -10.23 13.42 10.69
N THR A 11 -11.21 13.55 9.81
CA THR A 11 -12.02 12.42 9.31
C THR A 11 -11.83 12.23 7.80
N PHE A 12 -12.13 11.04 7.30
CA PHE A 12 -12.05 10.72 5.87
C PHE A 12 -13.44 10.47 5.27
N ASP A 13 -13.71 11.09 4.13
CA ASP A 13 -14.94 10.96 3.35
C ASP A 13 -14.65 11.11 1.84
N TRP A 14 -15.70 11.24 1.04
CA TRP A 14 -15.58 11.36 -0.43
C TRP A 14 -14.81 12.62 -0.86
N MET A 15 -14.89 13.72 -0.11
CA MET A 15 -14.12 14.94 -0.41
C MET A 15 -12.63 14.68 -0.16
N GLY A 16 -12.31 14.00 0.93
CA GLY A 16 -10.95 13.53 1.20
C GLY A 16 -10.37 12.68 0.05
N ALA A 17 -11.18 11.76 -0.49
CA ALA A 17 -10.79 10.94 -1.64
C ALA A 17 -10.53 11.78 -2.91
N LEU A 18 -11.42 12.73 -3.22
CA LEU A 18 -11.24 13.63 -4.38
C LEU A 18 -9.99 14.50 -4.25
N VAL A 19 -9.70 15.01 -3.04
CA VAL A 19 -8.50 15.81 -2.79
C VAL A 19 -7.22 14.98 -3.00
N LEU A 20 -7.20 13.72 -2.55
CA LEU A 20 -6.06 12.83 -2.80
C LEU A 20 -5.85 12.57 -4.31
N ILE A 21 -6.91 12.20 -5.03
CA ILE A 21 -6.84 11.92 -6.47
C ILE A 21 -6.46 13.19 -7.25
N GLY A 22 -7.10 14.32 -6.95
CA GLY A 22 -6.83 15.60 -7.60
C GLY A 22 -5.41 16.11 -7.31
N GLY A 23 -4.93 15.96 -6.08
CA GLY A 23 -3.56 16.27 -5.72
C GLY A 23 -2.56 15.40 -6.50
N MET A 24 -2.79 14.07 -6.54
CA MET A 24 -1.94 13.13 -7.28
C MET A 24 -1.86 13.49 -8.76
N PHE A 25 -3.00 13.76 -9.39
CA PHE A 25 -3.07 14.17 -10.79
C PHE A 25 -2.36 15.51 -11.03
N ALA A 26 -2.50 16.48 -10.13
CA ALA A 26 -1.82 17.76 -10.26
C ALA A 26 -0.29 17.62 -10.21
N GLY A 27 0.24 16.78 -9.32
CA GLY A 27 1.68 16.54 -9.24
C GLY A 27 2.26 15.81 -10.45
N THR A 28 1.61 14.74 -10.91
CA THR A 28 2.07 14.02 -12.10
C THR A 28 1.94 14.88 -13.36
N MET A 29 0.85 15.65 -13.49
CA MET A 29 0.65 16.59 -14.59
C MET A 29 1.72 17.68 -14.61
N LEU A 30 2.11 18.22 -13.44
CA LEU A 30 3.18 19.21 -13.35
C LEU A 30 4.50 18.65 -13.92
N VAL A 31 4.86 17.42 -13.56
CA VAL A 31 6.08 16.77 -14.08
C VAL A 31 5.98 16.57 -15.60
N ALA A 32 4.83 16.14 -16.11
CA ALA A 32 4.60 15.97 -17.55
C ALA A 32 4.69 17.30 -18.33
N VAL A 33 4.15 18.38 -17.79
CA VAL A 33 4.25 19.73 -18.37
C VAL A 33 5.70 20.20 -18.38
N LEU A 34 6.44 20.01 -17.29
CA LEU A 34 7.86 20.37 -17.20
C LEU A 34 8.70 19.57 -18.21
N ASN A 35 8.41 18.27 -18.39
CA ASN A 35 9.06 17.47 -19.42
C ASN A 35 8.74 17.98 -20.83
N THR A 36 7.48 18.32 -21.09
CA THR A 36 7.06 18.90 -22.38
C THR A 36 7.80 20.21 -22.66
N LEU A 37 7.92 21.10 -21.69
CA LEU A 37 8.69 22.34 -21.82
C LEU A 37 10.18 22.06 -22.07
N SER A 38 10.76 21.03 -21.44
CA SER A 38 12.14 20.63 -21.69
C SER A 38 12.39 20.22 -23.15
N ILE A 39 11.42 19.55 -23.78
CA ILE A 39 11.52 19.18 -25.19
C ILE A 39 11.61 20.45 -26.05
N PHE A 40 10.77 21.46 -25.79
CA PHE A 40 10.77 22.69 -26.57
C PHE A 40 11.97 23.61 -26.31
N LEU A 41 12.42 23.69 -25.05
CA LEU A 41 13.48 24.63 -24.64
C LEU A 41 14.89 24.05 -24.79
N PHE A 42 15.05 22.74 -24.57
CA PHE A 42 16.35 22.08 -24.49
C PHE A 42 16.51 20.91 -25.46
N ASN A 43 15.47 20.57 -26.25
CA ASN A 43 15.43 19.39 -27.12
C ASN A 43 15.77 18.09 -26.37
N ARG A 44 15.38 18.01 -25.09
CA ARG A 44 15.55 16.83 -24.23
C ARG A 44 14.23 16.34 -23.73
N ASN A 45 13.97 15.05 -23.94
CA ASN A 45 12.80 14.37 -23.44
C ASN A 45 13.18 13.45 -22.27
N PHE A 46 12.94 13.93 -21.05
CA PHE A 46 13.24 13.20 -19.83
C PHE A 46 12.35 11.98 -19.62
N GLN A 47 11.22 11.84 -20.34
CA GLN A 47 10.32 10.69 -20.15
C GLN A 47 10.97 9.33 -20.42
N TYR A 48 12.09 9.32 -21.15
CA TYR A 48 12.85 8.11 -21.47
C TYR A 48 14.03 7.87 -20.52
N GLU A 49 14.23 8.74 -19.53
CA GLU A 49 15.26 8.58 -18.51
C GLU A 49 14.69 7.82 -17.30
N ASP A 50 15.48 6.92 -16.72
CA ASP A 50 15.03 6.03 -15.63
C ASP A 50 14.49 6.81 -14.41
N PHE A 51 15.10 7.96 -14.11
CA PHE A 51 14.70 8.80 -12.98
C PHE A 51 13.35 9.51 -13.17
N TYR A 52 12.83 9.61 -14.39
CA TYR A 52 11.59 10.35 -14.65
C TYR A 52 10.39 9.70 -13.95
N LEU A 53 10.31 8.37 -13.97
CA LEU A 53 9.25 7.65 -13.30
C LEU A 53 9.29 7.87 -11.77
N ILE A 54 10.49 7.89 -11.19
CA ILE A 54 10.71 8.23 -9.77
C ILE A 54 10.18 9.63 -9.48
N ILE A 55 10.59 10.64 -10.26
CA ILE A 55 10.18 12.02 -10.05
C ILE A 55 8.66 12.18 -10.20
N ALA A 56 8.07 11.61 -11.25
CA ALA A 56 6.63 11.65 -11.48
C ALA A 56 5.85 11.03 -10.32
N ASN A 57 6.30 9.88 -9.82
CA ASN A 57 5.65 9.18 -8.72
C ASN A 57 5.77 9.93 -7.39
N VAL A 58 6.98 10.41 -7.04
CA VAL A 58 7.21 11.27 -5.86
C VAL A 58 6.33 12.52 -5.93
N ALA A 59 6.31 13.20 -7.08
CA ALA A 59 5.54 14.41 -7.25
C ALA A 59 4.03 14.14 -7.05
N GLY A 60 3.50 13.08 -7.65
CA GLY A 60 2.11 12.67 -7.47
C GLY A 60 1.76 12.42 -5.99
N PHE A 61 2.52 11.56 -5.31
CA PHE A 61 2.20 11.24 -3.91
C PHE A 61 2.39 12.42 -2.96
N LEU A 62 3.47 13.19 -3.09
CA LEU A 62 3.71 14.34 -2.22
C LEU A 62 2.65 15.43 -2.40
N THR A 63 2.20 15.68 -3.64
CA THR A 63 1.14 16.66 -3.91
C THR A 63 -0.23 16.16 -3.42
N ALA A 64 -0.54 14.87 -3.53
CA ALA A 64 -1.72 14.27 -2.91
C ALA A 64 -1.74 14.46 -1.38
N ILE A 65 -0.64 14.11 -0.70
CA ILE A 65 -0.51 14.24 0.76
C ILE A 65 -0.55 15.71 1.17
N PHE A 66 0.15 16.59 0.45
CA PHE A 66 0.16 18.03 0.70
C PHE A 66 -1.22 18.65 0.54
N ALA A 67 -1.95 18.30 -0.52
CA ALA A 67 -3.30 18.77 -0.78
C ALA A 67 -4.26 18.30 0.33
N PHE A 68 -4.16 17.03 0.75
CA PHE A 68 -4.96 16.52 1.85
C PHE A 68 -4.66 17.22 3.18
N ASP A 69 -3.38 17.43 3.52
CA ASP A 69 -2.97 18.19 4.71
C ASP A 69 -3.56 19.62 4.70
N HIS A 70 -3.40 20.35 3.60
CA HIS A 70 -3.80 21.77 3.53
C HIS A 70 -5.30 21.99 3.37
N LEU A 71 -5.99 21.13 2.60
CA LEU A 71 -7.39 21.33 2.26
C LEU A 71 -8.35 20.58 3.18
N ILE A 72 -7.89 19.53 3.88
CA ILE A 72 -8.73 18.70 4.75
C ILE A 72 -8.26 18.76 6.21
N VAL A 73 -7.00 18.39 6.49
CA VAL A 73 -6.53 18.20 7.89
C VAL A 73 -6.44 19.51 8.65
N ARG A 74 -5.74 20.51 8.11
CA ARG A 74 -5.56 21.80 8.78
C ARG A 74 -6.87 22.57 8.96
N PRO A 75 -7.80 22.60 7.99
CA PRO A 75 -9.11 23.22 8.20
C PRO A 75 -9.95 22.53 9.27
N GLN A 76 -9.89 21.20 9.38
CA GLN A 76 -10.66 20.45 10.39
C GLN A 76 -10.06 20.55 11.79
N THR A 77 -8.73 20.51 11.90
CA THR A 77 -8.03 20.30 13.18
C THR A 77 -7.20 21.48 13.67
N GLY A 78 -6.84 22.42 12.78
CA GLY A 78 -5.86 23.47 13.06
C GLY A 78 -4.41 22.97 13.17
N GLN A 79 -4.16 21.67 12.97
CA GLN A 79 -2.85 21.04 13.10
C GLN A 79 -2.39 20.44 11.76
N LYS A 80 -1.08 20.20 11.65
CA LYS A 80 -0.50 19.50 10.50
C LYS A 80 -0.76 17.99 10.60
N LEU A 81 -0.96 17.36 9.46
CA LEU A 81 -0.97 15.92 9.30
C LEU A 81 0.31 15.32 9.90
N ASN A 82 0.14 14.36 10.80
CA ASN A 82 1.23 13.72 11.49
C ASN A 82 0.90 12.24 11.73
N PHE A 83 1.96 11.43 11.80
CA PHE A 83 1.88 10.00 12.03
C PHE A 83 2.95 9.58 13.03
N ASN A 84 2.59 8.63 13.89
CA ASN A 84 3.57 7.97 14.72
C ASN A 84 4.38 6.98 13.88
N VAL A 85 5.71 7.12 13.88
CA VAL A 85 6.67 6.23 13.20
C VAL A 85 7.63 5.59 14.19
N SER A 86 7.29 5.57 15.48
CA SER A 86 8.10 4.93 16.52
C SER A 86 8.26 3.44 16.25
N ALA A 87 9.45 2.91 16.54
CA ALA A 87 9.67 1.47 16.56
C ALA A 87 8.78 0.79 17.60
N ALA A 88 8.26 -0.39 17.26
CA ALA A 88 7.56 -1.24 18.22
C ALA A 88 8.55 -2.06 19.08
N SER A 89 8.05 -2.80 20.06
CA SER A 89 8.87 -3.80 20.75
C SER A 89 9.36 -4.87 19.78
N PHE A 90 10.59 -5.37 19.97
CA PHE A 90 11.19 -6.41 19.12
C PHE A 90 10.29 -7.66 18.96
N SER A 91 9.61 -8.07 20.03
CA SER A 91 8.66 -9.19 19.97
C SER A 91 7.46 -8.92 19.06
N THR A 92 7.08 -7.66 18.79
CA THR A 92 6.07 -7.36 17.77
C THR A 92 6.59 -7.69 16.38
N TYR A 93 7.85 -7.35 16.06
CA TYR A 93 8.46 -7.67 14.76
C TYR A 93 8.50 -9.19 14.52
N LEU A 94 8.89 -9.97 15.54
CA LEU A 94 8.90 -11.43 15.49
C LEU A 94 7.51 -12.06 15.25
N LEU A 95 6.43 -11.34 15.56
CA LEU A 95 5.07 -11.81 15.30
C LEU A 95 4.58 -11.35 13.92
N VAL A 96 4.79 -10.08 13.57
CA VAL A 96 4.14 -9.50 12.39
C VAL A 96 4.80 -9.89 11.07
N PHE A 97 6.11 -10.14 11.03
CA PHE A 97 6.79 -10.58 9.80
C PHE A 97 6.39 -12.01 9.40
N PRO A 98 6.40 -13.01 10.29
CA PRO A 98 5.89 -14.33 9.94
C PRO A 98 4.38 -14.34 9.68
N MET A 99 3.60 -13.50 10.39
CA MET A 99 2.19 -13.31 10.08
C MET A 99 2.01 -12.78 8.65
N MET A 100 2.80 -11.78 8.25
CA MET A 100 2.78 -11.26 6.89
C MET A 100 3.15 -12.33 5.87
N PHE A 101 4.26 -13.04 6.10
CA PHE A 101 4.70 -14.11 5.21
C PHE A 101 3.65 -15.22 5.07
N GLY A 102 2.99 -15.62 6.16
CA GLY A 102 1.88 -16.56 6.12
C GLY A 102 0.71 -16.06 5.26
N MET A 103 0.38 -14.76 5.34
CA MET A 103 -0.62 -14.14 4.47
C MET A 103 -0.18 -14.08 3.01
N MET A 104 1.11 -13.85 2.72
CA MET A 104 1.64 -13.85 1.35
C MET A 104 1.41 -15.21 0.66
N LEU A 105 1.66 -16.31 1.37
CA LEU A 105 1.41 -17.66 0.83
C LEU A 105 -0.08 -17.95 0.59
N ILE A 106 -0.96 -17.44 1.45
CA ILE A 106 -2.42 -17.52 1.26
C ILE A 106 -2.84 -16.69 0.04
N ALA A 107 -2.29 -15.48 -0.09
CA ALA A 107 -2.57 -14.56 -1.18
C ALA A 107 -2.10 -15.13 -2.53
N GLU A 108 -0.92 -15.76 -2.59
CA GLU A 108 -0.42 -16.47 -3.77
C GLU A 108 -1.41 -17.55 -4.22
N PHE A 109 -1.84 -18.43 -3.31
CA PHE A 109 -2.79 -19.50 -3.64
C PHE A 109 -4.11 -18.95 -4.20
N ILE A 110 -4.63 -17.85 -3.63
CA ILE A 110 -5.87 -17.25 -4.11
C ILE A 110 -5.66 -16.61 -5.50
N SER A 111 -4.53 -15.94 -5.70
CA SER A 111 -4.20 -15.28 -6.97
C SER A 111 -3.95 -16.31 -8.07
N SER A 112 -3.40 -17.48 -7.76
CA SER A 112 -3.20 -18.59 -8.71
C SER A 112 -4.51 -19.16 -9.27
N LYS A 113 -5.66 -18.88 -8.60
CA LYS A 113 -6.99 -19.28 -9.10
C LYS A 113 -7.57 -18.33 -10.12
N ILE A 114 -6.98 -17.16 -10.31
CA ILE A 114 -7.41 -16.18 -11.31
C ILE A 114 -6.73 -16.56 -12.64
N PRO A 115 -7.48 -16.98 -13.67
CA PRO A 115 -6.88 -17.39 -14.93
C PRO A 115 -6.09 -16.24 -15.57
N THR A 116 -4.91 -16.55 -16.09
CA THR A 116 -4.08 -15.62 -16.89
C THR A 116 -4.30 -15.80 -18.40
N THR A 117 -5.09 -16.81 -18.79
CA THR A 117 -5.36 -17.16 -20.18
C THR A 117 -6.87 -17.25 -20.46
N GLY A 118 -7.24 -17.48 -21.72
CA GLY A 118 -8.63 -17.64 -22.16
C GLY A 118 -9.27 -16.33 -22.63
N ALA A 119 -10.47 -16.44 -23.21
CA ALA A 119 -11.12 -15.34 -23.94
C ALA A 119 -11.48 -14.11 -23.09
N PHE A 120 -11.65 -14.29 -21.78
CA PHE A 120 -12.01 -13.20 -20.88
C PHE A 120 -10.77 -12.51 -20.28
N PHE A 121 -9.91 -13.28 -19.60
CA PHE A 121 -8.77 -12.72 -18.86
C PHE A 121 -7.48 -12.60 -19.68
N GLY A 122 -7.27 -13.47 -20.67
CA GLY A 122 -6.02 -13.52 -21.47
C GLY A 122 -5.62 -12.18 -22.08
N PRO A 123 -6.49 -11.51 -22.86
CA PRO A 123 -6.14 -10.22 -23.47
C PRO A 123 -5.78 -9.13 -22.45
N SER A 124 -6.46 -9.13 -21.30
CA SER A 124 -6.17 -8.15 -20.23
C SER A 124 -4.85 -8.44 -19.53
N TYR A 125 -4.50 -9.72 -19.38
CA TYR A 125 -3.25 -10.16 -18.76
C TYR A 125 -2.06 -9.82 -19.65
N GLU A 126 -2.15 -10.12 -20.94
CA GLU A 126 -1.14 -9.79 -21.95
C GLU A 126 -0.89 -8.27 -22.00
N PHE A 127 -1.97 -7.47 -22.11
CA PHE A 127 -1.88 -6.02 -22.08
C PHE A 127 -1.19 -5.49 -20.81
N PHE A 128 -1.56 -6.01 -19.64
CA PHE A 128 -0.95 -5.60 -18.37
C PHE A 128 0.55 -5.97 -18.32
N THR A 129 0.90 -7.17 -18.78
CA THR A 129 2.29 -7.65 -18.81
C THR A 129 3.14 -6.80 -19.75
N GLU A 130 2.62 -6.46 -20.92
CA GLU A 130 3.29 -5.55 -21.87
C GLU A 130 3.45 -4.14 -21.30
N LEU A 131 2.43 -3.62 -20.61
CA LEU A 131 2.51 -2.31 -19.95
C LEU A 131 3.60 -2.30 -18.87
N MET A 132 3.64 -3.32 -18.02
CA MET A 132 4.65 -3.45 -16.95
C MET A 132 6.06 -3.58 -17.52
N ALA A 133 6.23 -4.38 -18.59
CA ALA A 133 7.51 -4.52 -19.28
C ALA A 133 8.02 -3.22 -19.94
N GLN A 134 7.14 -2.24 -20.16
CA GLN A 134 7.48 -0.92 -20.71
C GLN A 134 7.78 0.13 -19.64
N MET A 135 7.46 -0.10 -18.36
CA MET A 135 7.60 0.92 -17.32
C MET A 135 9.07 1.28 -17.03
N THR A 136 9.91 0.29 -16.80
CA THR A 136 11.36 0.45 -16.66
C THR A 136 12.04 -0.91 -16.80
N LYS A 137 13.25 -0.90 -17.35
CA LYS A 137 14.12 -2.09 -17.42
C LYS A 137 15.26 -2.01 -16.40
N ASP A 138 15.39 -0.89 -15.70
CA ASP A 138 16.42 -0.69 -14.70
C ASP A 138 15.98 -1.29 -13.37
N GLU A 139 16.66 -2.36 -12.96
CA GLU A 139 16.38 -3.11 -11.72
C GLU A 139 16.47 -2.23 -10.48
N ALA A 140 17.42 -1.28 -10.45
CA ALA A 140 17.59 -0.37 -9.32
C ALA A 140 16.39 0.58 -9.18
N THR A 141 15.90 1.12 -10.29
CA THR A 141 14.69 1.96 -10.34
C THR A 141 13.46 1.17 -9.91
N LEU A 142 13.31 -0.08 -10.36
CA LEU A 142 12.23 -0.97 -9.91
C LEU A 142 12.26 -1.18 -8.40
N ILE A 143 13.44 -1.47 -7.82
CA ILE A 143 13.58 -1.66 -6.37
C ILE A 143 13.22 -0.37 -5.62
N VAL A 144 13.72 0.79 -6.05
CA VAL A 144 13.42 2.07 -5.39
C VAL A 144 11.92 2.36 -5.43
N LEU A 145 11.27 2.16 -6.57
CA LEU A 145 9.85 2.41 -6.74
C LEU A 145 8.99 1.42 -5.95
N ALA A 146 9.18 0.11 -6.17
CA ALA A 146 8.32 -0.93 -5.64
C ALA A 146 8.61 -1.28 -4.19
N VAL A 147 9.88 -1.26 -3.74
CA VAL A 147 10.26 -1.73 -2.39
C VAL A 147 10.34 -0.61 -1.38
N ILE A 148 10.63 0.62 -1.82
CA ILE A 148 10.83 1.76 -0.92
C ILE A 148 9.68 2.77 -1.04
N MET A 149 9.49 3.33 -2.24
CA MET A 149 8.56 4.46 -2.42
C MET A 149 7.10 4.05 -2.32
N ALA A 150 6.68 2.98 -3.01
CA ALA A 150 5.30 2.50 -2.96
C ALA A 150 4.90 2.16 -1.51
N PRO A 151 5.64 1.33 -0.75
CA PRO A 151 5.34 1.09 0.66
C PRO A 151 5.30 2.36 1.51
N LEU A 152 6.22 3.31 1.31
CA LEU A 152 6.20 4.55 2.08
C LEU A 152 4.93 5.38 1.81
N PHE A 153 4.65 5.69 0.56
CA PHE A 153 3.56 6.60 0.20
C PHE A 153 2.19 5.95 0.29
N GLU A 154 2.07 4.69 -0.13
CA GLU A 154 0.80 3.98 -0.07
C GLU A 154 0.40 3.73 1.38
N GLU A 155 1.32 3.36 2.29
CA GLU A 155 0.94 3.23 3.70
C GLU A 155 0.54 4.57 4.34
N ILE A 156 1.19 5.68 3.97
CA ILE A 156 0.74 7.02 4.40
C ILE A 156 -0.70 7.29 3.95
N ILE A 157 -1.04 6.99 2.70
CA ILE A 157 -2.40 7.23 2.18
C ILE A 157 -3.40 6.25 2.79
N PHE A 158 -3.17 4.95 2.68
CA PHE A 158 -4.17 3.96 3.07
C PHE A 158 -4.28 3.80 4.58
N ARG A 159 -3.16 3.76 5.33
CA ARG A 159 -3.19 3.55 6.79
C ARG A 159 -3.25 4.88 7.52
N GLY A 160 -2.33 5.79 7.16
CA GLY A 160 -2.20 7.09 7.79
C GLY A 160 -3.41 8.00 7.54
N ILE A 161 -3.96 8.03 6.32
CA ILE A 161 -5.04 8.94 5.94
C ILE A 161 -6.42 8.23 5.93
N ILE A 162 -6.60 7.22 5.09
CA ILE A 162 -7.92 6.61 4.84
C ILE A 162 -8.39 5.85 6.07
N LEU A 163 -7.64 4.82 6.51
CA LEU A 163 -8.01 3.99 7.66
C LEU A 163 -8.17 4.83 8.94
N LYS A 164 -7.18 5.66 9.26
CA LYS A 164 -7.22 6.56 10.42
C LYS A 164 -8.43 7.50 10.37
N GLY A 165 -8.67 8.16 9.23
CA GLY A 165 -9.78 9.08 9.09
C GLY A 165 -11.15 8.41 9.10
N LEU A 166 -11.29 7.17 8.61
CA LEU A 166 -12.51 6.37 8.71
C LEU A 166 -12.80 5.99 10.18
N ILE A 167 -11.79 5.57 10.92
CA ILE A 167 -11.93 5.25 12.36
C ILE A 167 -12.27 6.49 13.16
N ASN A 168 -11.61 7.63 12.90
CA ASN A 168 -11.89 8.90 13.56
C ASN A 168 -13.29 9.44 13.25
N LYS A 169 -13.90 9.00 12.14
CA LYS A 169 -15.32 9.24 11.83
C LYS A 169 -16.29 8.37 12.64
N GLY A 170 -15.79 7.50 13.51
CA GLY A 170 -16.59 6.58 14.33
C GLY A 170 -16.90 5.24 13.64
N MET A 171 -16.26 4.92 12.52
CA MET A 171 -16.45 3.62 11.87
C MET A 171 -15.86 2.49 12.71
N ARG A 172 -16.58 1.35 12.78
CA ARG A 172 -16.07 0.15 13.45
C ARG A 172 -14.72 -0.25 12.83
N PRO A 173 -13.67 -0.51 13.62
CA PRO A 173 -12.32 -0.78 13.12
C PRO A 173 -12.25 -1.86 12.05
N LEU A 174 -12.97 -2.97 12.23
CA LEU A 174 -13.02 -4.06 11.25
C LEU A 174 -13.53 -3.58 9.88
N ILE A 175 -14.58 -2.75 9.87
CA ILE A 175 -15.16 -2.21 8.63
C ILE A 175 -14.18 -1.21 8.00
N ALA A 176 -13.56 -0.35 8.79
CA ALA A 176 -12.59 0.62 8.30
C ALA A 176 -11.36 -0.06 7.68
N ILE A 177 -10.85 -1.14 8.31
CA ILE A 177 -9.77 -1.97 7.77
C ILE A 177 -10.21 -2.56 6.43
N LEU A 178 -11.37 -3.21 6.37
CA LEU A 178 -11.86 -3.83 5.13
C LEU A 178 -12.03 -2.80 3.99
N LEU A 179 -12.62 -1.64 4.26
CA LEU A 179 -12.78 -0.59 3.24
C LEU A 179 -11.44 -0.03 2.78
N SER A 180 -10.50 0.19 3.70
CA SER A 180 -9.15 0.63 3.34
C SER A 180 -8.41 -0.43 2.51
N SER A 181 -8.54 -1.70 2.85
CA SER A 181 -7.93 -2.82 2.11
C SER A 181 -8.54 -3.00 0.72
N LEU A 182 -9.87 -2.84 0.61
CA LEU A 182 -10.56 -2.88 -0.68
C LEU A 182 -10.11 -1.72 -1.57
N ALA A 183 -10.07 -0.50 -1.04
CA ALA A 183 -9.54 0.65 -1.78
C ALA A 183 -8.09 0.41 -2.24
N PHE A 184 -7.25 -0.16 -1.37
CA PHE A 184 -5.87 -0.52 -1.68
C PHE A 184 -5.77 -1.56 -2.81
N GLY A 185 -6.62 -2.59 -2.81
CA GLY A 185 -6.69 -3.54 -3.92
C GLY A 185 -7.19 -2.92 -5.22
N ILE A 186 -8.21 -2.06 -5.16
CA ILE A 186 -8.82 -1.43 -6.35
C ILE A 186 -7.79 -0.59 -7.12
N VAL A 187 -6.93 0.16 -6.43
CA VAL A 187 -5.98 1.06 -7.10
C VAL A 187 -4.91 0.34 -7.92
N HIS A 188 -4.69 -0.96 -7.72
CA HIS A 188 -3.79 -1.76 -8.55
C HIS A 188 -4.35 -2.00 -9.96
N GLY A 189 -5.66 -1.83 -10.16
CA GLY A 189 -6.27 -1.79 -11.49
C GLY A 189 -6.27 -3.12 -12.25
N ASN A 190 -5.93 -4.24 -11.60
CA ASN A 190 -5.93 -5.57 -12.22
C ASN A 190 -6.36 -6.66 -11.22
N PRO A 191 -7.00 -7.75 -11.69
CA PRO A 191 -7.55 -8.79 -10.84
C PRO A 191 -6.47 -9.64 -10.14
N TRP A 192 -5.32 -9.88 -10.78
CA TRP A 192 -4.26 -10.74 -10.24
C TRP A 192 -3.60 -10.15 -8.99
N GLN A 193 -3.46 -8.82 -8.94
CA GLN A 193 -2.97 -8.14 -7.73
C GLN A 193 -4.10 -7.80 -6.76
N PHE A 194 -5.34 -7.61 -7.22
CA PHE A 194 -6.45 -7.18 -6.37
C PHE A 194 -6.64 -8.07 -5.14
N ALA A 195 -6.76 -9.39 -5.31
CA ALA A 195 -7.04 -10.30 -4.20
C ALA A 195 -5.89 -10.33 -3.19
N GLY A 196 -4.65 -10.43 -3.67
CA GLY A 196 -3.46 -10.38 -2.82
C GLY A 196 -3.32 -9.05 -2.08
N ALA A 197 -3.54 -7.93 -2.77
CA ALA A 197 -3.50 -6.60 -2.19
C ALA A 197 -4.57 -6.39 -1.12
N VAL A 198 -5.79 -6.90 -1.28
CA VAL A 198 -6.83 -6.83 -0.22
C VAL A 198 -6.42 -7.61 1.03
N LEU A 199 -5.82 -8.78 0.85
CA LEU A 199 -5.38 -9.65 1.94
C LEU A 199 -4.19 -9.07 2.70
N LEU A 200 -3.12 -8.71 1.98
CA LEU A 200 -2.01 -7.91 2.48
C LEU A 200 -2.52 -6.64 3.17
N GLY A 201 -3.45 -5.98 2.47
CA GLY A 201 -4.24 -4.84 2.87
C GLY A 201 -4.71 -4.90 4.32
N SER A 202 -5.35 -6.03 4.62
CA SER A 202 -6.03 -6.30 5.86
C SER A 202 -5.06 -6.57 7.01
N VAL A 203 -3.95 -7.26 6.74
CA VAL A 203 -2.88 -7.47 7.73
C VAL A 203 -2.23 -6.15 8.11
N LEU A 204 -1.85 -5.34 7.12
CA LEU A 204 -1.25 -4.03 7.34
C LEU A 204 -2.20 -3.10 8.13
N GLY A 205 -3.49 -3.08 7.77
CA GLY A 205 -4.52 -2.32 8.47
C GLY A 205 -4.72 -2.77 9.93
N LEU A 206 -4.76 -4.08 10.17
CA LEU A 206 -4.83 -4.66 11.51
C LEU A 206 -3.60 -4.27 12.36
N VAL A 207 -2.40 -4.42 11.79
CA VAL A 207 -1.14 -4.09 12.46
C VAL A 207 -1.10 -2.60 12.80
N TYR A 208 -1.45 -1.71 11.86
CA TYR A 208 -1.54 -0.28 12.12
C TYR A 208 -2.54 0.03 13.24
N TYR A 209 -3.75 -0.54 13.16
CA TYR A 209 -4.80 -0.29 14.14
C TYR A 209 -4.40 -0.69 15.56
N LYS A 210 -3.73 -1.84 15.73
CA LYS A 210 -3.31 -2.35 17.04
C LYS A 210 -2.03 -1.71 17.58
N THR A 211 -1.08 -1.41 16.70
CA THR A 211 0.26 -0.93 17.12
C THR A 211 0.40 0.58 17.13
N LYS A 212 -0.51 1.31 16.46
CA LYS A 212 -0.54 2.78 16.38
C LYS A 212 0.76 3.38 15.80
N THR A 213 1.54 2.60 15.05
CA THR A 213 2.73 3.06 14.34
C THR A 213 2.61 2.74 12.86
N LEU A 214 2.94 3.72 12.02
CA LEU A 214 2.96 3.58 10.56
C LEU A 214 4.21 2.86 10.08
N LEU A 215 5.27 2.81 10.90
CA LEU A 215 6.54 2.17 10.53
C LEU A 215 6.35 0.67 10.26
N LEU A 216 5.54 -0.02 11.06
CA LEU A 216 5.32 -1.46 10.90
C LEU A 216 4.64 -1.80 9.56
N PRO A 217 3.50 -1.18 9.19
CA PRO A 217 2.93 -1.37 7.86
C PRO A 217 3.91 -1.08 6.72
N ILE A 218 4.68 0.02 6.80
CA ILE A 218 5.67 0.37 5.76
C ILE A 218 6.69 -0.76 5.60
N LEU A 219 7.26 -1.25 6.70
CA LEU A 219 8.26 -2.31 6.67
C LEU A 219 7.70 -3.65 6.19
N LEU A 220 6.47 -3.99 6.56
CA LEU A 220 5.84 -5.25 6.14
C LEU A 220 5.44 -5.22 4.66
N HIS A 221 4.99 -4.07 4.16
CA HIS A 221 4.69 -3.88 2.75
C HIS A 221 6.00 -3.88 1.93
N ALA A 222 7.04 -3.19 2.40
CA ALA A 222 8.38 -3.26 1.79
C ALA A 222 8.93 -4.69 1.78
N PHE A 223 8.73 -5.46 2.85
CA PHE A 223 9.10 -6.87 2.91
C PHE A 223 8.38 -7.71 1.86
N ASN A 224 7.06 -7.55 1.70
CA ASN A 224 6.30 -8.21 0.64
C ASN A 224 6.89 -7.92 -0.75
N ASN A 225 7.06 -6.64 -1.07
CA ASN A 225 7.51 -6.22 -2.39
C ASN A 225 8.97 -6.61 -2.63
N PHE A 226 9.80 -6.60 -1.59
CA PHE A 226 11.17 -7.09 -1.67
C PHE A 226 11.24 -8.58 -1.97
N CYS A 227 10.43 -9.40 -1.29
CA CYS A 227 10.34 -10.82 -1.59
C CYS A 227 9.87 -11.06 -3.03
N SER A 228 8.83 -10.37 -3.50
CA SER A 228 8.38 -10.46 -4.89
C SER A 228 9.49 -10.07 -5.87
N ALA A 229 10.20 -8.97 -5.63
CA ALA A 229 11.31 -8.54 -6.48
C ALA A 229 12.44 -9.59 -6.53
N LEU A 230 12.78 -10.23 -5.40
CA LEU A 230 13.75 -11.31 -5.38
C LEU A 230 13.31 -12.52 -6.21
N LEU A 231 12.03 -12.91 -6.14
CA LEU A 231 11.51 -14.01 -6.95
C LEU A 231 11.59 -13.65 -8.44
N ILE A 232 11.21 -12.43 -8.82
CA ILE A 232 11.26 -11.98 -10.22
C ILE A 232 12.71 -12.00 -10.72
N PHE A 233 13.65 -11.42 -9.99
CA PHE A 233 15.04 -11.26 -10.46
C PHE A 233 15.85 -12.55 -10.46
N TYR A 234 15.55 -13.51 -9.57
CA TYR A 234 16.35 -14.72 -9.42
C TYR A 234 15.64 -16.02 -9.81
N ALA A 235 14.32 -15.97 -10.03
CA ALA A 235 13.52 -17.15 -10.39
C ALA A 235 12.58 -16.91 -11.58
N ASP A 236 12.56 -15.71 -12.18
CA ASP A 236 11.71 -15.34 -13.33
C ASP A 236 10.20 -15.62 -13.09
N THR A 237 9.76 -15.58 -11.83
CA THR A 237 8.38 -15.80 -11.40
C THR A 237 8.07 -14.98 -10.15
N GLU A 238 6.80 -14.77 -9.85
CA GLU A 238 6.34 -14.23 -8.56
C GLU A 238 5.87 -15.33 -7.59
N SER A 239 5.94 -16.61 -8.00
CA SER A 239 5.42 -17.74 -7.24
C SER A 239 6.50 -18.42 -6.39
N PHE A 240 6.25 -18.52 -5.08
CA PHE A 240 7.06 -19.36 -4.20
C PHE A 240 6.87 -20.85 -4.52
N ALA A 241 5.66 -21.27 -4.91
CA ALA A 241 5.36 -22.65 -5.27
C ALA A 241 6.22 -23.11 -6.45
N GLU A 242 6.29 -22.30 -7.51
CA GLU A 242 7.10 -22.57 -8.70
C GLU A 242 8.60 -22.54 -8.37
N THR A 243 9.05 -21.49 -7.67
CA THR A 243 10.46 -21.29 -7.31
C THR A 243 11.02 -22.47 -6.51
N PHE A 244 10.29 -22.93 -5.50
CA PHE A 244 10.72 -24.04 -4.65
C PHE A 244 10.27 -25.41 -5.16
N LYS A 245 9.51 -25.46 -6.26
CA LYS A 245 8.91 -26.68 -6.82
C LYS A 245 8.08 -27.46 -5.78
N ILE A 246 7.31 -26.72 -4.98
CA ILE A 246 6.45 -27.23 -3.92
C ILE A 246 4.98 -27.09 -4.35
N SER A 247 4.13 -28.03 -3.95
CA SER A 247 2.68 -27.92 -4.16
C SER A 247 2.10 -26.64 -3.55
N GLU A 248 1.33 -25.89 -4.34
CA GLU A 248 0.58 -24.70 -3.87
C GLU A 248 -0.34 -25.00 -2.68
N TYR A 249 -0.87 -26.23 -2.57
CA TYR A 249 -1.69 -26.64 -1.43
C TYR A 249 -0.87 -26.85 -0.16
N LEU A 250 0.37 -27.30 -0.30
CA LEU A 250 1.28 -27.44 0.84
C LEU A 250 1.73 -26.06 1.35
N LEU A 251 2.04 -25.13 0.42
CA LEU A 251 2.33 -23.75 0.78
C LEU A 251 1.11 -23.05 1.39
N LEU A 252 -0.10 -23.29 0.88
CA LEU A 252 -1.33 -22.81 1.50
C LEU A 252 -1.47 -23.33 2.93
N ALA A 253 -1.29 -24.63 3.15
CA ALA A 253 -1.38 -25.21 4.49
C ALA A 253 -0.34 -24.58 5.44
N ALA A 254 0.91 -24.43 4.98
CA ALA A 254 1.96 -23.75 5.76
C ALA A 254 1.61 -22.28 6.05
N GLY A 255 1.09 -21.55 5.06
CA GLY A 255 0.66 -20.16 5.18
C GLY A 255 -0.47 -19.99 6.18
N VAL A 256 -1.52 -20.83 6.10
CA VAL A 256 -2.65 -20.83 7.04
C VAL A 256 -2.18 -21.15 8.46
N SER A 257 -1.34 -22.17 8.64
CA SER A 257 -0.79 -22.53 9.95
C SER A 257 0.07 -21.39 10.54
N LEU A 258 0.97 -20.82 9.74
CA LEU A 258 1.87 -19.75 10.17
C LEU A 258 1.09 -18.47 10.51
N PHE A 259 0.18 -18.04 9.62
CA PHE A 259 -0.68 -16.89 9.82
C PHE A 259 -1.56 -17.08 11.06
N GLY A 260 -2.27 -18.21 11.16
CA GLY A 260 -3.17 -18.48 12.28
C GLY A 260 -2.47 -18.48 13.63
N PHE A 261 -1.31 -19.13 13.73
CA PHE A 261 -0.53 -19.18 14.96
C PHE A 261 0.00 -17.79 15.37
N THR A 262 0.63 -17.07 14.45
CA THR A 262 1.20 -15.75 14.72
C THR A 262 0.12 -14.69 14.96
N TYR A 263 -1.00 -14.75 14.24
CA TYR A 263 -2.18 -13.92 14.48
C TYR A 263 -2.77 -14.17 15.87
N TYR A 264 -2.87 -15.43 16.30
CA TYR A 264 -3.36 -15.75 17.65
C TYR A 264 -2.47 -15.14 18.73
N LEU A 265 -1.14 -15.29 18.62
CA LEU A 265 -0.18 -14.70 19.55
C LEU A 265 -0.21 -13.17 19.53
N PHE A 266 -0.28 -12.57 18.34
CA PHE A 266 -0.43 -11.13 18.17
C PHE A 266 -1.72 -10.62 18.82
N SER A 267 -2.85 -11.28 18.57
CA SER A 267 -4.14 -10.93 19.15
C SER A 267 -4.08 -10.99 20.67
N LYS A 268 -3.53 -12.07 21.25
CA LYS A 268 -3.37 -12.18 22.70
C LYS A 268 -2.52 -11.05 23.30
N LYS A 269 -1.43 -10.66 22.61
CA LYS A 269 -0.56 -9.55 23.03
C LYS A 269 -1.29 -8.19 23.07
N PHE A 270 -2.26 -7.97 22.17
CA PHE A 270 -2.99 -6.71 22.03
C PHE A 270 -4.48 -6.81 22.44
N SER A 271 -4.80 -7.72 23.37
CA SER A 271 -6.15 -7.89 23.97
C SER A 271 -6.24 -7.41 25.42
N THR A 272 -5.17 -6.85 26.01
CA THR A 272 -5.19 -6.35 27.40
C THR A 272 -5.95 -5.01 27.51
N PRO A 273 -6.68 -4.75 28.62
CA PRO A 273 -7.64 -3.63 28.74
C PRO A 273 -7.08 -2.22 28.47
N ASP A 274 -5.78 -1.98 28.68
CA ASP A 274 -5.13 -0.69 28.37
C ASP A 274 -5.02 -0.39 26.86
N SER A 275 -5.52 -1.29 26.00
CA SER A 275 -5.49 -1.17 24.55
C SER A 275 -6.84 -0.82 23.91
N GLU A 276 -7.88 -0.53 24.69
CA GLU A 276 -9.15 -0.03 24.13
C GLU A 276 -8.94 1.36 23.49
N PRO A 277 -9.18 1.51 22.18
CA PRO A 277 -8.86 2.75 21.48
C PRO A 277 -10.04 3.71 21.53
N ASN A 278 -9.87 4.81 22.26
CA ASN A 278 -10.81 5.92 22.20
C ASN A 278 -10.66 6.80 20.94
N GLN A 279 -9.59 6.69 20.14
CA GLN A 279 -9.39 7.27 18.79
C GLN A 279 -7.94 6.99 18.27
N LEU A 280 -7.65 7.25 16.98
CA LEU A 280 -6.34 7.08 16.31
C LEU A 280 -5.60 8.40 16.03
#